data_AF-A0A950SX27-F1
#
_entry.id   AF-A0A950SX27-F1
#
_cell.length_a   1.000
_cell.length_b   1.000
_cell.length_c   1.000
_cell.angle_alpha   90.00
_cell.angle_beta   90.00
_cell.angle_gamma   90.00
#
_symmetry.space_group_name_H-M   'P 1'
#
loop_
_entity.id
_entity.type
_entity.pdbx_description
1 polymer ?
#
loop_
_entity_poly.entity_id
_entity_poly.type
_entity_poly.pdbx_seq_one_letter_code
_entity_poly.pdbx_strand_id
1 'polypeptide(L)'
;MRGKTLGAFLAEQPKKRGRHHTRGMIEDEFARLWAAQKDHHTVLADPDFEARIHHLVFYQRPTFWRLATLGRCPWVPEAPLAPKTSWIAQRFMVLEQLTKSRIAGANQRPLFEDERGILLDLADRQKSTSWNGVRRALRKLWRDGAEAEDQTFNMEVSKAETGIKGNIVEIELRNIFGQAWEDHPHRGEIRREIHDRLWTADYLKIGNVRVEIRRPEEAAKLRRDAAAAMQRDWGVTEEQADVLAKLELPSGWLRLSTEAIEAMLPEMERGHSVGDLLNSSGFARWREHSFPTRDRPTGEAPDRLPSHPRSMPELRNPTNPAHTQRAQEGHEQPARPLRAPGSDTRRAHARAEGKQEAPLRAAVEQQKAGGQPQGGSRRSRRSRDQ
;
A
#
# COMPACT_ATOMS: atom_id res chain seq x y z
N MET A 1 13.58 29.61 16.50
CA MET A 1 13.42 31.07 16.39
C MET A 1 14.22 31.86 17.45
N ARG A 2 15.45 31.47 17.84
CA ARG A 2 16.29 32.20 18.84
C ARG A 2 15.51 32.76 20.06
N GLY A 3 14.55 32.00 20.59
CA GLY A 3 13.70 32.40 21.72
C GLY A 3 12.58 33.41 21.43
N LYS A 4 12.47 33.95 20.21
CA LYS A 4 11.43 34.92 19.81
C LYS A 4 10.12 34.23 19.41
N THR A 5 9.01 34.95 19.60
CA THR A 5 7.69 34.65 19.02
C THR A 5 7.73 34.74 17.50
N LEU A 6 6.82 34.02 16.82
CA LEU A 6 6.69 34.06 15.38
C LEU A 6 6.36 35.48 14.90
N GLY A 7 5.49 36.19 15.62
CA GLY A 7 5.15 37.58 15.33
C GLY A 7 6.36 38.51 15.43
N ALA A 8 7.16 38.39 16.49
CA ALA A 8 8.38 39.20 16.64
C ALA A 8 9.43 38.88 15.56
N PHE A 9 9.60 37.60 15.23
CA PHE A 9 10.47 37.19 14.12
C PHE A 9 10.03 37.80 12.78
N LEU A 10 8.72 37.79 12.50
CA LEU A 10 8.14 38.34 11.28
C LEU A 10 8.24 39.87 11.22
N ALA A 11 8.13 40.56 12.35
CA ALA A 11 8.28 42.02 12.42
C ALA A 11 9.66 42.49 11.92
N GLU A 12 10.70 41.71 12.23
CA GLU A 12 12.10 41.96 11.83
C GLU A 12 12.37 41.63 10.35
N GLN A 13 11.45 40.97 9.65
CA GLN A 13 11.66 40.60 8.25
C GLN A 13 11.33 41.79 7.32
N PRO A 14 12.18 42.04 6.30
CA PRO A 14 11.91 43.07 5.29
C PRO A 14 10.63 42.77 4.49
N LYS A 15 10.31 41.49 4.30
CA LYS A 15 9.06 41.01 3.71
C LYS A 15 8.39 39.99 4.61
N LYS A 16 7.16 40.30 5.02
CA LYS A 16 6.36 39.52 5.98
C LYS A 16 5.55 38.42 5.29
N ARG A 17 5.01 38.68 4.09
CA ARG A 17 4.18 37.76 3.31
C ARG A 17 5.01 36.86 2.37
N GLY A 18 4.46 35.71 1.99
CA GLY A 18 5.10 34.75 1.08
C GLY A 18 6.13 33.83 1.77
N ARG A 19 6.05 33.74 3.10
CA ARG A 19 6.86 32.85 3.92
C ARG A 19 5.99 31.71 4.43
N HIS A 20 6.51 30.50 4.37
CA HIS A 20 5.83 29.30 4.86
C HIS A 20 6.30 29.02 6.28
N HIS A 21 5.35 28.87 7.20
CA HIS A 21 5.59 28.52 8.60
C HIS A 21 4.83 27.23 8.90
N THR A 22 5.39 26.40 9.78
CA THR A 22 4.70 25.18 10.19
C THR A 22 3.57 25.52 11.14
N ARG A 23 2.57 24.65 11.19
CA ARG A 23 1.42 24.79 12.08
C ARG A 23 1.82 24.91 13.55
N GLY A 24 2.76 24.07 14.01
CA GLY A 24 3.27 24.13 15.38
C GLY A 24 3.86 25.48 15.75
N MET A 25 4.51 26.18 14.81
CA MET A 25 5.01 27.55 15.08
C MET A 25 3.88 28.57 15.34
N ILE A 26 2.71 28.36 14.71
CA ILE A 26 1.55 29.24 14.86
C ILE A 26 0.77 28.85 16.13
N GLU A 27 0.66 27.56 16.44
CA GLU A 27 0.07 27.08 17.70
C GLU A 27 0.89 27.55 18.92
N ASP A 28 2.22 27.48 18.86
CA ASP A 28 3.12 28.02 19.89
C ASP A 28 2.95 29.54 20.06
N GLU A 29 2.79 30.27 18.95
CA GLU A 29 2.53 31.71 18.97
C GLU A 29 1.20 32.02 19.65
N PHE A 30 0.13 31.31 19.24
CA PHE A 30 -1.20 31.45 19.82
C PHE A 30 -1.17 31.21 21.32
N ALA A 31 -0.55 30.11 21.77
CA ALA A 31 -0.45 29.77 23.19
C ALA A 31 0.27 30.86 24.00
N ARG A 32 1.37 31.42 23.46
CA ARG A 32 2.11 32.52 24.11
C ARG A 32 1.30 33.81 24.19
N LEU A 33 0.60 34.16 23.11
CA LEU A 33 -0.26 35.34 23.07
C LEU A 33 -1.43 35.17 24.05
N TRP A 34 -2.06 34.00 24.07
CA TRP A 34 -3.16 33.70 24.97
C TRP A 34 -2.73 33.81 26.44
N ALA A 35 -1.63 33.16 26.81
CA ALA A 35 -1.08 33.22 28.16
C ALA A 35 -0.77 34.64 28.61
N ALA A 36 -0.20 35.48 27.72
CA ALA A 36 0.10 36.87 28.04
C ALA A 36 -1.14 37.78 28.15
N GLN A 37 -2.24 37.44 27.45
CA GLN A 37 -3.45 38.27 27.43
C GLN A 37 -4.50 37.83 28.44
N LYS A 38 -4.44 36.58 28.92
CA LYS A 38 -5.40 35.98 29.86
C LYS A 38 -5.61 36.81 31.13
N ASP A 39 -4.55 37.36 31.68
CA ASP A 39 -4.61 38.15 32.93
C ASP A 39 -5.18 39.57 32.73
N HIS A 40 -5.21 40.06 31.48
CA HIS A 40 -5.71 41.39 31.13
C HIS A 40 -7.18 41.38 30.70
N HIS A 41 -7.73 40.22 30.33
CA HIS A 41 -9.07 40.08 29.78
C HIS A 41 -9.82 38.91 30.40
N THR A 42 -10.85 39.20 31.19
CA THR A 42 -11.65 38.19 31.92
C THR A 42 -12.27 37.12 31.01
N VAL A 43 -12.67 37.48 29.78
CA VAL A 43 -13.22 36.53 28.80
C VAL A 43 -12.21 35.45 28.36
N LEU A 44 -10.91 35.76 28.38
CA LEU A 44 -9.86 34.82 28.02
C LEU A 44 -9.53 33.85 29.15
N ALA A 45 -10.06 34.08 30.36
CA ALA A 45 -9.92 33.16 31.49
C ALA A 45 -10.83 31.92 31.36
N ASP A 46 -11.87 32.00 30.53
CA ASP A 46 -12.81 30.90 30.27
C ASP A 46 -12.16 29.81 29.39
N PRO A 47 -11.96 28.57 29.91
CA PRO A 47 -11.36 27.48 29.15
C PRO A 47 -12.23 27.06 27.95
N ASP A 48 -13.55 27.21 28.03
CA ASP A 48 -14.45 26.88 26.92
C ASP A 48 -14.33 27.94 25.80
N PHE A 49 -14.07 29.20 26.16
CA PHE A 49 -13.76 30.24 25.18
C PHE A 49 -12.42 29.98 24.49
N GLU A 50 -11.38 29.64 25.24
CA GLU A 50 -10.07 29.24 24.70
C GLU A 50 -10.20 28.07 23.73
N ALA A 51 -10.88 27.00 24.13
CA ALA A 51 -11.10 25.82 23.31
C ALA A 51 -11.87 26.14 22.01
N ARG A 52 -12.89 27.01 22.08
CA ARG A 52 -13.65 27.46 20.89
C ARG A 52 -12.80 28.27 19.93
N ILE A 53 -12.02 29.24 20.41
CA ILE A 53 -11.16 30.05 19.55
C ILE A 53 -10.05 29.20 18.95
N HIS A 54 -9.41 28.36 19.76
CA HIS A 54 -8.40 27.43 19.28
C HIS A 54 -8.99 26.53 18.19
N HIS A 55 -10.17 25.94 18.41
CA HIS A 55 -10.87 25.17 17.39
C HIS A 55 -11.14 26.01 16.14
N LEU A 56 -11.66 27.22 16.25
CA LEU A 56 -11.96 28.07 15.09
C LEU A 56 -10.72 28.35 14.22
N VAL A 57 -9.59 28.66 14.85
CA VAL A 57 -8.34 29.01 14.16
C VAL A 57 -7.67 27.78 13.55
N PHE A 58 -7.69 26.66 14.29
CA PHE A 58 -6.85 25.51 14.02
C PHE A 58 -7.61 24.31 13.48
N TYR A 59 -8.94 24.29 13.49
CA TYR A 59 -9.70 23.18 12.94
C TYR A 59 -9.47 23.03 11.43
N GLN A 60 -9.12 21.82 11.02
CA GLN A 60 -9.05 21.41 9.62
C GLN A 60 -10.00 20.23 9.42
N ARG A 61 -10.69 20.23 8.28
CA ARG A 61 -11.50 19.08 7.87
C ARG A 61 -10.57 17.88 7.70
N PRO A 62 -10.96 16.69 8.18
CA PRO A 62 -10.15 15.50 8.02
C PRO A 62 -9.95 15.21 6.53
N THR A 63 -8.78 14.68 6.20
CA THR A 63 -8.52 14.15 4.87
C THR A 63 -9.46 12.97 4.62
N PHE A 64 -10.06 12.92 3.44
CA PHE A 64 -11.01 11.87 3.08
C PHE A 64 -10.83 11.44 1.64
N TRP A 65 -11.27 10.22 1.33
CA TRP A 65 -11.47 9.77 -0.04
C TRP A 65 -12.89 9.24 -0.21
N ARG A 66 -13.36 9.22 -1.47
CA ARG A 66 -14.72 8.77 -1.81
C ARG A 66 -14.68 7.29 -2.19
N LEU A 67 -15.63 6.50 -1.70
CA LEU A 67 -15.70 5.06 -2.01
C LEU A 67 -15.90 4.80 -3.50
N ALA A 68 -16.69 5.65 -4.18
CA ALA A 68 -16.90 5.58 -5.63
C ALA A 68 -15.60 5.67 -6.46
N THR A 69 -14.50 6.22 -5.91
CA THR A 69 -13.22 6.29 -6.63
C THR A 69 -12.46 4.98 -6.67
N LEU A 70 -12.83 4.01 -5.83
CA LEU A 70 -12.18 2.70 -5.76
C LEU A 70 -12.54 1.81 -6.96
N GLY A 71 -13.71 2.05 -7.57
CA GLY A 71 -14.32 1.19 -8.58
C GLY A 71 -15.15 0.06 -7.94
N ARG A 72 -15.66 -0.86 -8.76
CA ARG A 72 -16.41 -2.04 -8.30
C ARG A 72 -15.74 -3.34 -8.71
N CYS A 73 -16.11 -4.43 -8.04
CA CYS A 73 -15.67 -5.76 -8.42
C CYS A 73 -16.47 -6.24 -9.65
N PRO A 74 -15.82 -6.66 -10.75
CA PRO A 74 -16.55 -7.12 -11.93
C PRO A 74 -17.23 -8.49 -11.73
N TRP A 75 -16.89 -9.24 -10.68
CA TRP A 75 -17.43 -10.58 -10.42
C TRP A 75 -18.53 -10.58 -9.37
N VAL A 76 -18.46 -9.64 -8.42
CA VAL A 76 -19.48 -9.42 -7.39
C VAL A 76 -19.71 -7.91 -7.26
N PRO A 77 -20.48 -7.29 -8.17
CA PRO A 77 -20.57 -5.82 -8.30
C PRO A 77 -21.00 -5.06 -7.04
N GLU A 78 -21.90 -5.65 -6.25
CA GLU A 78 -22.43 -5.04 -5.03
C GLU A 78 -21.49 -5.19 -3.82
N ALA A 79 -20.44 -5.99 -3.93
CA ALA A 79 -19.53 -6.25 -2.83
C ALA A 79 -18.37 -5.25 -2.74
N PRO A 80 -17.91 -4.91 -1.52
CA PRO A 80 -16.78 -4.02 -1.34
C PRO A 80 -15.48 -4.66 -1.85
N LEU A 81 -14.61 -3.84 -2.47
CA LEU A 81 -13.30 -4.31 -2.91
C LEU A 81 -12.46 -4.84 -1.73
N ALA A 82 -11.72 -5.91 -1.97
CA ALA A 82 -10.86 -6.51 -0.96
C ALA A 82 -9.72 -5.54 -0.61
N PRO A 83 -9.56 -5.17 0.68
CA PRO A 83 -8.43 -4.36 1.10
C PRO A 83 -7.16 -5.21 1.01
N LYS A 84 -6.07 -4.60 0.52
CA LYS A 84 -4.75 -5.25 0.47
C LYS A 84 -4.23 -5.59 1.86
N THR A 85 -4.73 -4.92 2.91
CA THR A 85 -4.40 -5.23 4.30
C THR A 85 -4.98 -6.57 4.78
N SER A 86 -5.99 -7.13 4.10
CA SER A 86 -6.58 -8.41 4.52
C SER A 86 -5.62 -9.56 4.24
N TRP A 87 -5.61 -10.54 5.14
CA TRP A 87 -4.80 -11.76 4.97
C TRP A 87 -5.14 -12.48 3.66
N ILE A 88 -6.42 -12.51 3.32
CA ILE A 88 -6.92 -13.23 2.16
C ILE A 88 -6.50 -12.58 0.83
N ALA A 89 -6.48 -11.25 0.78
CA ALA A 89 -5.94 -10.51 -0.36
C ALA A 89 -4.44 -10.76 -0.53
N GLN A 90 -3.68 -10.80 0.57
CA GLN A 90 -2.25 -11.14 0.52
C GLN A 90 -2.04 -12.57 0.01
N ARG A 91 -2.81 -13.54 0.53
CA ARG A 91 -2.76 -14.94 0.08
C ARG A 91 -3.07 -15.07 -1.41
N PHE A 92 -4.10 -14.38 -1.89
CA PHE A 92 -4.47 -14.32 -3.29
C PHE A 92 -3.33 -13.79 -4.17
N MET A 93 -2.69 -12.68 -3.77
CA MET A 93 -1.59 -12.09 -4.54
C MET A 93 -0.38 -13.02 -4.63
N VAL A 94 -0.04 -13.70 -3.53
CA VAL A 94 1.04 -14.69 -3.50
C VAL A 94 0.73 -15.85 -4.45
N LEU A 95 -0.45 -16.46 -4.30
CA LEU A 95 -0.86 -17.58 -5.17
C LEU A 95 -0.92 -17.17 -6.63
N GLU A 96 -1.43 -15.97 -6.94
CA GLU A 96 -1.46 -15.45 -8.30
C GLU A 96 -0.04 -15.29 -8.87
N GLN A 97 0.91 -14.80 -8.07
CA GLN A 97 2.31 -14.68 -8.47
C GLN A 97 2.95 -16.05 -8.73
N LEU A 98 2.75 -17.02 -7.83
CA LEU A 98 3.29 -18.37 -7.99
C LEU A 98 2.69 -19.05 -9.23
N THR A 99 1.37 -18.96 -9.41
CA THR A 99 0.69 -19.58 -10.55
C THR A 99 0.98 -18.88 -11.88
N LYS A 100 1.52 -17.66 -11.89
CA LYS A 100 2.05 -17.00 -13.11
C LYS A 100 3.54 -17.25 -13.34
N SER A 101 4.25 -17.69 -12.32
CA SER A 101 5.68 -17.99 -12.40
C SER A 101 5.90 -19.24 -13.26
N ARG A 102 6.82 -19.15 -14.22
CA ARG A 102 7.23 -20.23 -15.10
C ARG A 102 8.74 -20.35 -15.08
N ILE A 103 9.24 -21.58 -15.16
CA ILE A 103 10.67 -21.82 -15.39
C ILE A 103 10.96 -21.52 -16.86
N ALA A 104 11.86 -20.58 -17.08
CA ALA A 104 12.28 -20.10 -18.38
C ALA A 104 13.05 -21.19 -19.13
N GLY A 105 12.60 -21.48 -20.34
CA GLY A 105 13.14 -22.47 -21.26
C GLY A 105 12.26 -22.55 -22.51
N ALA A 106 12.51 -23.53 -23.39
CA ALA A 106 11.72 -23.70 -24.63
C ALA A 106 10.22 -23.92 -24.37
N ASN A 107 9.88 -24.61 -23.28
CA ASN A 107 8.50 -25.00 -22.96
C ASN A 107 7.81 -24.13 -21.89
N GLN A 108 8.51 -23.14 -21.30
CA GLN A 108 7.98 -22.27 -20.22
C GLN A 108 7.14 -23.05 -19.19
N ARG A 109 7.78 -24.04 -18.55
CA ARG A 109 7.13 -25.01 -17.67
C ARG A 109 6.47 -24.32 -16.45
N PRO A 110 5.22 -24.67 -16.08
CA PRO A 110 4.63 -24.25 -14.81
C PRO A 110 5.31 -24.89 -13.61
N LEU A 111 5.21 -24.22 -12.47
CA LEU A 111 5.67 -24.77 -11.20
C LEU A 111 4.82 -25.98 -10.83
N PHE A 112 5.49 -27.07 -10.45
CA PHE A 112 4.85 -28.27 -9.93
C PHE A 112 4.35 -28.05 -8.51
N GLU A 113 3.47 -28.93 -8.04
CA GLU A 113 2.81 -28.78 -6.74
C GLU A 113 3.81 -28.71 -5.59
N ASP A 114 4.84 -29.56 -5.59
CA ASP A 114 5.89 -29.56 -4.56
C ASP A 114 6.70 -28.25 -4.56
N GLU A 115 7.01 -27.71 -5.76
CA GLU A 115 7.69 -26.42 -5.89
C GLU A 115 6.82 -25.28 -5.37
N ARG A 116 5.52 -25.30 -5.72
CA ARG A 116 4.55 -24.31 -5.25
C ARG A 116 4.42 -24.36 -3.73
N GLY A 117 4.34 -25.55 -3.14
CA GLY A 117 4.26 -25.74 -1.69
C GLY A 117 5.47 -25.15 -0.95
N ILE A 118 6.69 -25.42 -1.44
CA ILE A 118 7.92 -24.86 -0.86
C ILE A 118 7.93 -23.33 -0.94
N LEU A 119 7.56 -22.76 -2.09
CA LEU A 119 7.56 -21.31 -2.27
C LEU A 119 6.43 -20.61 -1.51
N LEU A 120 5.31 -21.28 -1.29
CA LEU A 120 4.20 -20.77 -0.50
C LEU A 120 4.58 -20.70 0.99
N ASP A 121 5.19 -21.75 1.52
CA ASP A 121 5.75 -21.73 2.89
C ASP A 121 6.84 -20.65 3.04
N LEU A 122 7.70 -20.49 2.03
CA LEU A 122 8.70 -19.44 2.01
C LEU A 122 8.08 -18.03 2.01
N ALA A 123 7.01 -17.83 1.23
CA ALA A 123 6.28 -16.57 1.16
C ALA A 123 5.52 -16.24 2.45
N ASP A 124 5.13 -17.25 3.23
CA ASP A 124 4.52 -17.07 4.55
C ASP A 124 5.56 -16.73 5.64
N ARG A 125 6.87 -16.91 5.36
CA ARG A 125 7.98 -16.66 6.31
C ARG A 125 8.83 -15.43 5.99
N GLN A 126 8.92 -15.04 4.71
CA GLN A 126 9.83 -13.98 4.26
C GLN A 126 9.10 -12.89 3.47
N LYS A 127 9.30 -11.62 3.85
CA LYS A 127 8.62 -10.47 3.21
C LYS A 127 8.88 -10.39 1.71
N SER A 128 10.10 -10.72 1.30
CA SER A 128 10.48 -10.84 -0.10
C SER A 128 11.63 -11.82 -0.22
N THR A 129 11.57 -12.68 -1.23
CA THR A 129 12.63 -13.65 -1.56
C THR A 129 13.19 -13.33 -2.93
N SER A 130 14.48 -13.02 -3.02
CA SER A 130 15.15 -12.83 -4.32
C SER A 130 15.16 -14.11 -5.16
N TRP A 131 15.30 -14.01 -6.48
CA TRP A 131 15.39 -15.18 -7.36
C TRP A 131 16.51 -16.16 -6.97
N ASN A 132 17.62 -15.65 -6.43
CA ASN A 132 18.68 -16.50 -5.86
C ASN A 132 18.21 -17.27 -4.60
N GLY A 133 17.40 -16.64 -3.75
CA GLY A 133 16.77 -17.30 -2.61
C GLY A 133 15.77 -18.37 -3.03
N VAL A 134 14.97 -18.09 -4.07
CA VAL A 134 14.02 -19.03 -4.68
C VAL A 134 14.75 -20.26 -5.21
N ARG A 135 15.81 -20.09 -6.01
CA ARG A 135 16.65 -21.19 -6.49
C ARG A 135 17.24 -22.01 -5.34
N ARG A 136 17.70 -21.35 -4.27
CA ARG A 136 18.25 -22.03 -3.09
C ARG A 136 17.20 -22.89 -2.39
N ALA A 137 15.96 -22.42 -2.27
CA ALA A 137 14.87 -23.17 -1.65
C ALA A 137 14.50 -24.43 -2.48
N LEU A 138 14.48 -24.32 -3.81
CA LEU A 138 14.11 -25.41 -4.71
C LEU A 138 15.27 -26.34 -5.07
N ARG A 139 16.52 -25.96 -4.77
CA ARG A 139 17.74 -26.68 -5.16
C ARG A 139 17.70 -28.18 -4.85
N LYS A 140 17.24 -28.54 -3.65
CA LYS A 140 17.15 -29.94 -3.24
C LYS A 140 16.17 -30.71 -4.12
N LEU A 141 14.99 -30.14 -4.36
CA LEU A 141 13.94 -30.75 -5.17
C LEU A 141 14.40 -30.94 -6.63
N TRP A 142 15.07 -29.93 -7.21
CA TRP A 142 15.61 -30.04 -8.57
C TRP A 142 16.71 -31.09 -8.68
N ARG A 143 17.60 -31.18 -7.70
CA ARG A 143 18.64 -32.21 -7.67
C ARG A 143 18.05 -33.62 -7.63
N ASP A 144 17.06 -33.83 -6.77
CA ASP A 144 16.38 -35.13 -6.61
C ASP A 144 15.60 -35.49 -7.88
N GLY A 145 15.05 -34.50 -8.59
CA GLY A 145 14.36 -34.65 -9.88
C GLY A 145 15.25 -34.64 -11.12
N ALA A 146 16.58 -34.60 -10.96
CA ALA A 146 17.56 -34.48 -12.06
C ALA A 146 17.34 -33.26 -12.99
N GLU A 147 16.79 -32.17 -12.45
CA GLU A 147 16.67 -30.88 -13.13
C GLU A 147 17.90 -29.99 -12.87
N ALA A 148 18.23 -29.08 -13.80
CA ALA A 148 19.34 -28.14 -13.61
C ALA A 148 19.05 -27.21 -12.41
N GLU A 149 20.08 -26.89 -11.61
CA GLU A 149 19.92 -26.09 -10.39
C GLU A 149 19.86 -24.57 -10.67
N ASP A 150 20.26 -24.13 -11.87
CA ASP A 150 20.37 -22.74 -12.31
C ASP A 150 19.20 -22.30 -13.20
N GLN A 151 18.00 -22.81 -12.90
CA GLN A 151 16.78 -22.41 -13.59
C GLN A 151 16.54 -20.89 -13.49
N THR A 152 16.19 -20.30 -14.63
CA THR A 152 15.76 -18.90 -14.72
C THR A 152 14.24 -18.83 -14.69
N PHE A 153 13.64 -17.78 -14.14
CA PHE A 153 12.18 -17.61 -14.15
C PHE A 153 11.74 -16.61 -15.23
N ASN A 154 10.54 -16.79 -15.80
CA ASN A 154 9.98 -15.85 -16.78
C ASN A 154 9.90 -14.41 -16.24
N MET A 155 9.63 -14.26 -14.94
CA MET A 155 9.56 -12.97 -14.24
C MET A 155 10.95 -12.35 -13.96
N GLU A 156 12.01 -13.15 -13.95
CA GLU A 156 13.40 -12.68 -13.85
C GLU A 156 13.87 -12.08 -15.18
N VAL A 157 13.47 -12.69 -16.30
CA VAL A 157 13.83 -12.23 -17.66
C VAL A 157 13.28 -10.84 -17.95
N SER A 158 12.06 -10.53 -17.49
CA SER A 158 11.46 -9.21 -17.70
C SER A 158 12.05 -8.12 -16.80
N LYS A 159 12.87 -8.48 -15.81
CA LYS A 159 13.41 -7.61 -14.75
C LYS A 159 12.39 -6.77 -13.98
N ALA A 160 11.10 -6.98 -14.24
CA ALA A 160 10.01 -6.22 -13.63
C ALA A 160 9.83 -6.57 -12.16
N GLU A 161 10.23 -7.79 -11.77
CA GLU A 161 10.13 -8.28 -10.41
C GLU A 161 11.49 -8.81 -9.94
N THR A 162 11.90 -8.37 -8.75
CA THR A 162 13.19 -8.73 -8.15
C THR A 162 13.13 -10.06 -7.37
N GLY A 163 11.94 -10.64 -7.25
CA GLY A 163 11.70 -11.87 -6.52
C GLY A 163 10.22 -12.16 -6.26
N ILE A 164 9.97 -13.09 -5.34
CA ILE A 164 8.63 -13.46 -4.87
C ILE A 164 8.29 -12.61 -3.64
N LYS A 165 7.09 -12.04 -3.63
CA LYS A 165 6.56 -11.24 -2.51
C LYS A 165 5.90 -12.18 -1.50
N GLY A 166 6.14 -11.92 -0.22
CA GLY A 166 5.54 -12.67 0.87
C GLY A 166 4.17 -12.16 1.28
N ASN A 167 3.45 -12.97 2.05
CA ASN A 167 2.22 -12.55 2.72
C ASN A 167 2.60 -11.72 3.96
N ILE A 168 2.60 -10.40 3.81
CA ILE A 168 3.06 -9.48 4.86
C ILE A 168 2.26 -9.68 6.15
N VAL A 169 0.95 -9.88 6.06
CA VAL A 169 0.09 -10.08 7.23
C VAL A 169 0.49 -11.35 7.97
N GLU A 170 0.65 -12.48 7.25
CA GLU A 170 1.07 -13.74 7.85
C GLU A 170 2.45 -13.64 8.53
N ILE A 171 3.38 -12.94 7.90
CA ILE A 171 4.74 -12.76 8.43
C ILE A 171 4.73 -11.94 9.72
N GLU A 172 3.98 -10.84 9.76
CA GLU A 172 3.88 -10.03 10.98
C GLU A 172 3.20 -10.80 12.11
N LEU A 173 2.16 -11.59 11.82
CA LEU A 173 1.53 -12.45 12.82
C LEU A 173 2.51 -13.50 13.36
N ARG A 174 3.32 -14.13 12.48
CA ARG A 174 4.38 -15.04 12.91
C ARG A 174 5.45 -14.37 13.78
N ASN A 175 5.81 -13.13 13.47
CA ASN A 175 6.77 -12.38 14.30
C ASN A 175 6.24 -12.12 15.71
N ILE A 176 4.93 -11.90 15.84
CA ILE A 176 4.26 -11.62 17.12
C ILE A 176 4.07 -12.89 17.96
N PHE A 177 3.56 -13.95 17.32
CA PHE A 177 3.16 -15.17 18.03
C PHE A 177 4.26 -16.25 18.06
N GLY A 178 5.30 -16.10 17.25
CA GLY A 178 6.40 -17.05 17.16
C GLY A 178 5.94 -18.45 16.75
N GLN A 179 6.48 -19.48 17.42
CA GLN A 179 6.15 -20.88 17.13
C GLN A 179 4.70 -21.24 17.46
N ALA A 180 4.09 -20.56 18.44
CA ALA A 180 2.71 -20.81 18.84
C ALA A 180 1.68 -20.38 17.78
N TRP A 181 2.11 -19.68 16.72
CA TRP A 181 1.20 -19.22 15.67
C TRP A 181 0.52 -20.35 14.90
N GLU A 182 1.24 -21.44 14.64
CA GLU A 182 0.69 -22.54 13.82
C GLU A 182 -0.54 -23.17 14.47
N ASP A 183 -0.48 -23.34 15.78
CA ASP A 183 -1.49 -23.99 16.62
C ASP A 183 -2.34 -22.99 17.40
N HIS A 184 -2.31 -21.70 17.04
CA HIS A 184 -3.04 -20.67 17.76
C HIS A 184 -4.57 -20.93 17.67
N PRO A 185 -5.31 -21.01 18.79
CA PRO A 185 -6.73 -21.34 18.79
C PRO A 185 -7.58 -20.43 17.89
N HIS A 186 -7.27 -19.13 17.90
CA HIS A 186 -7.97 -18.11 17.13
C HIS A 186 -7.28 -17.74 15.80
N ARG A 187 -6.39 -18.59 15.27
CA ARG A 187 -5.60 -18.27 14.06
C ARG A 187 -6.46 -17.80 12.88
N GLY A 188 -7.57 -18.50 12.62
CA GLY A 188 -8.48 -18.17 11.53
C GLY A 188 -9.22 -16.85 11.75
N GLU A 189 -9.65 -16.57 12.97
CA GLU A 189 -10.34 -15.33 13.35
C GLU A 189 -9.40 -14.13 13.25
N ILE A 190 -8.18 -14.26 13.79
CA ILE A 190 -7.14 -13.23 13.70
C ILE A 190 -6.87 -12.87 12.23
N ARG A 191 -6.68 -13.86 11.36
CA ARG A 191 -6.44 -13.63 9.92
C ARG A 191 -7.60 -12.88 9.24
N ARG A 192 -8.84 -13.20 9.61
CA ARG A 192 -10.03 -12.54 9.03
C ARG A 192 -10.17 -11.11 9.54
N GLU A 193 -10.05 -10.89 10.85
CA GLU A 193 -10.53 -9.67 11.49
C GLU A 193 -9.46 -8.62 11.77
N ILE A 194 -8.16 -8.99 11.85
CA ILE A 194 -7.10 -8.06 12.24
C ILE A 194 -7.10 -6.78 11.40
N HIS A 195 -7.28 -6.93 10.09
CA HIS A 195 -7.26 -5.81 9.17
C HIS A 195 -8.45 -4.86 9.39
N ASP A 196 -9.64 -5.38 9.67
CA ASP A 196 -10.84 -4.59 9.91
C ASP A 196 -10.76 -3.84 11.25
N ARG A 197 -10.24 -4.50 12.29
CA ARG A 197 -10.03 -3.87 13.60
C ARG A 197 -9.06 -2.69 13.52
N LEU A 198 -7.95 -2.86 12.81
CA LEU A 198 -6.99 -1.77 12.58
C LEU A 198 -7.57 -0.69 11.67
N TRP A 199 -8.27 -1.07 10.60
CA TRP A 199 -8.86 -0.13 9.66
C TRP A 199 -9.93 0.75 10.32
N THR A 200 -10.80 0.18 11.14
CA THR A 200 -11.84 0.93 11.87
C THR A 200 -11.27 1.88 12.93
N ALA A 201 -10.10 1.56 13.47
CA ALA A 201 -9.36 2.43 14.38
C ALA A 201 -8.71 3.61 13.66
N ASP A 202 -8.22 3.44 12.43
CA ASP A 202 -7.57 4.51 11.67
C ASP A 202 -8.55 5.36 10.84
N TYR A 203 -9.68 4.75 10.45
CA TYR A 203 -10.59 5.31 9.47
C TYR A 203 -12.04 5.31 9.95
N LEU A 204 -12.77 6.33 9.51
CA LEU A 204 -14.20 6.48 9.75
C LEU A 204 -14.95 6.39 8.42
N LYS A 205 -15.77 5.35 8.26
CA LYS A 205 -16.68 5.23 7.11
C LYS A 205 -17.93 6.08 7.37
N ILE A 206 -18.24 7.00 6.45
CA ILE A 206 -19.46 7.82 6.50
C ILE A 206 -20.41 7.37 5.40
N GLY A 207 -21.44 6.62 5.82
CA GLY A 207 -22.41 6.00 4.92
C GLY A 207 -21.72 5.15 3.85
N ASN A 208 -22.28 5.14 2.63
CA ASN A 208 -21.64 4.52 1.47
C ASN A 208 -20.92 5.54 0.55
N VAL A 209 -20.50 6.68 1.11
CA VAL A 209 -20.02 7.83 0.31
C VAL A 209 -18.52 8.04 0.44
N ARG A 210 -18.01 8.16 1.68
CA ARG A 210 -16.60 8.53 1.92
C ARG A 210 -16.02 7.86 3.15
N VAL A 211 -14.70 7.83 3.18
CA VAL A 211 -13.90 7.39 4.32
C VAL A 211 -13.00 8.55 4.74
N GLU A 212 -13.04 8.89 6.02
CA GLU A 212 -12.23 9.93 6.63
C GLU A 212 -11.08 9.32 7.41
N ILE A 213 -9.90 9.94 7.33
CA ILE A 213 -8.75 9.62 8.16
C ILE A 213 -8.99 10.23 9.53
N ARG A 214 -8.99 9.39 10.57
CA ARG A 214 -9.12 9.88 11.94
C ARG A 214 -7.89 10.66 12.35
N ARG A 215 -8.07 11.56 13.31
CA ARG A 215 -6.94 12.31 13.86
C ARG A 215 -6.01 11.37 14.61
N PRO A 216 -4.69 11.65 14.65
CA PRO A 216 -3.72 10.77 15.31
C PRO A 216 -4.09 10.42 16.76
N GLU A 217 -4.57 11.39 17.54
CA GLU A 217 -4.97 11.17 18.94
C GLU A 217 -6.18 10.25 19.08
N GLU A 218 -7.20 10.44 18.22
CA GLU A 218 -8.40 9.60 18.20
C GLU A 218 -8.07 8.19 17.72
N ALA A 219 -7.28 8.06 16.65
CA ALA A 219 -6.81 6.78 16.14
C ALA A 219 -5.99 6.04 17.19
N ALA A 220 -5.08 6.72 17.90
CA ALA A 220 -4.28 6.12 18.97
C ALA A 220 -5.15 5.64 20.16
N LYS A 221 -6.23 6.36 20.48
CA LYS A 221 -7.21 5.88 21.46
C LYS A 221 -7.92 4.62 20.96
N LEU A 222 -8.47 4.64 19.74
CA LEU A 222 -9.19 3.50 19.18
C LEU A 222 -8.29 2.28 18.95
N ARG A 223 -7.01 2.47 18.64
CA ARG A 223 -6.01 1.40 18.56
C ARG A 223 -5.79 0.74 19.92
N ARG A 224 -5.78 1.50 21.03
CA ARG A 224 -5.73 0.95 22.39
C ARG A 224 -7.01 0.19 22.75
N ASP A 225 -8.17 0.73 22.39
CA ASP A 225 -9.45 0.06 22.61
C ASP A 225 -9.53 -1.25 21.80
N ALA A 226 -8.99 -1.25 20.57
CA ALA A 226 -8.86 -2.43 19.72
C ALA A 226 -7.89 -3.45 20.35
N ALA A 227 -6.74 -3.03 20.89
CA ALA A 227 -5.82 -3.92 21.62
C ALA A 227 -6.54 -4.64 22.78
N ALA A 228 -7.27 -3.90 23.61
CA ALA A 228 -8.04 -4.46 24.71
C ALA A 228 -9.13 -5.43 24.23
N ALA A 229 -9.76 -5.16 23.08
CA ALA A 229 -10.72 -6.09 22.47
C ALA A 229 -10.04 -7.36 21.93
N MET A 230 -8.90 -7.24 21.25
CA MET A 230 -8.12 -8.38 20.76
C MET A 230 -7.66 -9.29 21.90
N GLN A 231 -7.23 -8.71 23.03
CA GLN A 231 -6.88 -9.45 24.23
C GLN A 231 -8.04 -10.30 24.75
N ARG A 232 -9.24 -9.71 24.85
CA ARG A 232 -10.43 -10.42 25.33
C ARG A 232 -10.91 -11.48 24.35
N ASP A 233 -10.95 -11.17 23.07
CA ASP A 233 -11.59 -12.02 22.06
C ASP A 233 -10.68 -13.17 21.61
N TRP A 234 -9.36 -12.93 21.53
CA TRP A 234 -8.41 -13.90 20.99
C TRP A 234 -7.49 -14.50 22.06
N GLY A 235 -7.65 -14.11 23.32
CA GLY A 235 -6.85 -14.62 24.43
C GLY A 235 -5.35 -14.33 24.32
N VAL A 236 -4.97 -13.27 23.59
CA VAL A 236 -3.57 -12.88 23.42
C VAL A 236 -3.04 -12.18 24.68
N THR A 237 -1.73 -12.16 24.87
CA THR A 237 -1.12 -11.41 25.99
C THR A 237 -1.25 -9.89 25.78
N GLU A 238 -1.13 -9.11 26.85
CA GLU A 238 -1.14 -7.64 26.77
C GLU A 238 -0.06 -7.12 25.83
N GLU A 239 1.16 -7.66 25.92
CA GLU A 239 2.28 -7.31 25.04
C GLU A 239 1.97 -7.60 23.56
N GLN A 240 1.39 -8.77 23.26
CA GLN A 240 0.99 -9.14 21.91
C GLN A 240 -0.12 -8.23 21.38
N ALA A 241 -1.14 -7.93 22.19
CA ALA A 241 -2.21 -7.00 21.83
C ALA A 241 -1.67 -5.61 21.48
N ASP A 242 -0.68 -5.14 22.26
CA ASP A 242 -0.02 -3.86 22.06
C ASP A 242 0.76 -3.79 20.75
N VAL A 243 1.45 -4.88 20.39
CA VAL A 243 2.17 -5.00 19.12
C VAL A 243 1.19 -5.14 17.94
N LEU A 244 0.14 -5.97 18.08
CA LEU A 244 -0.92 -6.12 17.08
C LEU A 244 -1.57 -4.78 16.74
N ALA A 245 -1.91 -4.00 17.76
CA ALA A 245 -2.50 -2.68 17.60
C ALA A 245 -1.55 -1.69 16.92
N LYS A 246 -0.23 -1.89 16.96
CA LYS A 246 0.76 -1.01 16.31
C LYS A 246 1.14 -1.48 14.91
N LEU A 247 0.56 -2.56 14.40
CA LEU A 247 0.87 -3.06 13.06
C LEU A 247 0.59 -2.01 11.97
N GLU A 248 1.53 -1.94 11.02
CA GLU A 248 1.41 -1.15 9.80
C GLU A 248 1.24 -2.10 8.62
N LEU A 249 0.00 -2.24 8.15
CA LEU A 249 -0.35 -3.14 7.06
C LEU A 249 -0.38 -2.42 5.70
N PRO A 250 -0.23 -3.15 4.57
CA PRO A 250 -0.17 -2.55 3.24
C PRO A 250 -1.46 -1.84 2.84
N SER A 251 -1.39 -0.55 2.51
CA SER A 251 -2.57 0.21 2.12
C SER A 251 -3.07 -0.11 0.70
N GLY A 252 -4.36 0.19 0.46
CA GLY A 252 -5.01 0.09 -0.84
C GLY A 252 -5.96 -1.10 -0.98
N TRP A 253 -6.52 -1.26 -2.19
CA TRP A 253 -7.52 -2.28 -2.51
C TRP A 253 -7.12 -3.05 -3.78
N LEU A 254 -7.58 -4.29 -3.86
CA LEU A 254 -7.58 -5.09 -5.08
C LEU A 254 -8.76 -4.70 -5.98
N ARG A 255 -8.75 -5.17 -7.23
CA ARG A 255 -9.87 -5.01 -8.16
C ARG A 255 -11.01 -6.01 -7.93
N LEU A 256 -10.76 -7.01 -7.08
CA LEU A 256 -11.71 -8.05 -6.72
C LEU A 256 -12.24 -7.77 -5.30
N SER A 257 -13.47 -8.17 -5.03
CA SER A 257 -14.04 -8.14 -3.69
C SER A 257 -13.48 -9.25 -2.81
N THR A 258 -13.69 -9.18 -1.50
CA THR A 258 -13.26 -10.23 -0.57
C THR A 258 -13.95 -11.56 -0.91
N GLU A 259 -15.24 -11.51 -1.18
CA GLU A 259 -16.10 -12.64 -1.55
C GLU A 259 -15.65 -13.29 -2.86
N ALA A 260 -15.25 -12.47 -3.85
CA ALA A 260 -14.71 -12.97 -5.11
C ALA A 260 -13.40 -13.74 -4.89
N ILE A 261 -12.55 -13.25 -3.99
CA ILE A 261 -11.29 -13.89 -3.64
C ILE A 261 -11.54 -15.17 -2.84
N GLU A 262 -12.45 -15.15 -1.87
CA GLU A 262 -12.84 -16.34 -1.08
C GLU A 262 -13.30 -17.48 -1.96
N ALA A 263 -14.11 -17.19 -2.99
CA ALA A 263 -14.57 -18.18 -3.95
C ALA A 263 -13.43 -18.73 -4.81
N MET A 264 -12.47 -17.89 -5.23
CA MET A 264 -11.36 -18.29 -6.11
C MET A 264 -10.24 -19.06 -5.39
N LEU A 265 -10.00 -18.76 -4.12
CA LEU A 265 -8.84 -19.26 -3.39
C LEU A 265 -8.71 -20.79 -3.36
N PRO A 266 -9.78 -21.57 -3.08
CA PRO A 266 -9.67 -23.03 -3.07
C PRO A 266 -9.17 -23.60 -4.40
N GLU A 267 -9.60 -23.04 -5.53
CA GLU A 267 -9.14 -23.48 -6.84
C GLU A 267 -7.70 -23.02 -7.14
N MET A 268 -7.32 -21.83 -6.66
CA MET A 268 -5.95 -21.34 -6.79
C MET A 268 -4.97 -22.16 -5.96
N GLU A 269 -5.36 -22.62 -4.78
CA GLU A 269 -4.55 -23.54 -3.97
C GLU A 269 -4.29 -24.84 -4.74
N ARG A 270 -5.31 -25.38 -5.44
CA ARG A 270 -5.15 -26.55 -6.34
C ARG A 270 -4.31 -26.29 -7.61
N GLY A 271 -3.88 -25.05 -7.85
CA GLY A 271 -2.99 -24.71 -8.98
C GLY A 271 -3.64 -24.08 -10.18
N HIS A 272 -4.95 -23.82 -10.13
CA HIS A 272 -5.63 -23.12 -11.21
C HIS A 272 -5.25 -21.64 -11.22
N SER A 273 -4.95 -21.11 -12.40
CA SER A 273 -4.64 -19.68 -12.54
C SER A 273 -5.92 -18.86 -12.51
N VAL A 274 -5.84 -17.62 -12.01
CA VAL A 274 -6.96 -16.67 -12.10
C VAL A 274 -7.42 -16.53 -13.56
N GLY A 275 -6.49 -16.53 -14.53
CA GLY A 275 -6.84 -16.50 -15.95
C GLY A 275 -7.73 -17.67 -16.38
N ASP A 276 -7.41 -18.88 -15.92
CA ASP A 276 -8.19 -20.10 -16.22
C ASP A 276 -9.55 -20.06 -15.55
N LEU A 277 -9.60 -19.70 -14.26
CA LEU A 277 -10.84 -19.58 -13.51
C LEU A 277 -11.81 -18.61 -14.19
N LEU A 278 -11.28 -17.49 -14.69
CA LEU A 278 -12.09 -16.42 -15.27
C LEU A 278 -12.46 -16.65 -16.74
N ASN A 279 -11.64 -17.35 -17.54
CA ASN A 279 -11.82 -17.39 -19.00
C ASN A 279 -11.97 -18.79 -19.60
N SER A 280 -11.48 -19.85 -18.93
CA SER A 280 -11.48 -21.19 -19.55
C SER A 280 -12.87 -21.80 -19.63
N SER A 281 -13.12 -22.65 -20.63
CA SER A 281 -14.38 -23.38 -20.76
C SER A 281 -14.63 -24.36 -19.62
N GLY A 282 -13.57 -24.99 -19.07
CA GLY A 282 -13.66 -25.94 -17.98
C GLY A 282 -14.27 -25.35 -16.69
N PHE A 283 -14.06 -24.07 -16.44
CA PHE A 283 -14.62 -23.37 -15.28
C PHE A 283 -15.92 -22.62 -15.58
N ALA A 284 -16.55 -22.80 -16.76
CA ALA A 284 -17.76 -22.06 -17.12
C ALA A 284 -18.92 -22.29 -16.14
N ARG A 285 -19.19 -23.55 -15.78
CA ARG A 285 -20.25 -23.90 -14.82
C ARG A 285 -19.95 -23.38 -13.42
N TRP A 286 -18.69 -23.51 -12.99
CA TRP A 286 -18.23 -23.00 -11.70
C TRP A 286 -18.38 -21.47 -11.62
N ARG A 287 -18.03 -20.73 -12.70
CA ARG A 287 -18.20 -19.27 -12.77
C ARG A 287 -19.65 -18.85 -12.69
N GLU A 288 -20.54 -19.54 -13.41
CA GLU A 288 -21.98 -19.21 -13.41
C GLU A 288 -22.59 -19.43 -12.02
N HIS A 289 -22.17 -20.50 -11.34
CA HIS A 289 -22.61 -20.81 -9.99
C HIS A 289 -22.04 -19.85 -8.93
N SER A 290 -20.73 -19.58 -9.00
CA SER A 290 -20.02 -18.78 -7.99
C SER A 290 -20.24 -17.28 -8.17
N PHE A 291 -20.45 -16.82 -9.42
CA PHE A 291 -20.60 -15.41 -9.77
C PHE A 291 -21.81 -15.18 -10.69
N PRO A 292 -23.04 -15.46 -10.21
CA PRO A 292 -24.25 -15.33 -11.02
C PRO A 292 -24.50 -13.87 -11.45
N THR A 293 -24.13 -12.91 -10.60
CA THR A 293 -24.34 -11.47 -10.78
C THR A 293 -23.14 -10.75 -11.40
N ARG A 294 -22.17 -11.47 -11.96
CA ARG A 294 -20.98 -10.85 -12.56
C ARG A 294 -21.33 -9.95 -13.74
N ASP A 295 -20.51 -8.93 -13.94
CA ASP A 295 -20.54 -8.12 -15.14
C ASP A 295 -20.22 -8.99 -16.35
N ARG A 296 -21.06 -8.85 -17.39
CA ARG A 296 -20.84 -9.51 -18.69
C ARG A 296 -20.51 -8.45 -19.72
N PRO A 297 -19.56 -8.72 -20.64
CA PRO A 297 -19.33 -7.82 -21.76
C PRO A 297 -20.65 -7.59 -22.49
N THR A 298 -21.09 -6.34 -22.59
CA THR A 298 -22.32 -5.97 -23.31
C THR A 298 -22.13 -6.12 -24.83
N GLY A 299 -20.88 -6.09 -25.31
CA GLY A 299 -20.56 -6.08 -26.73
C GLY A 299 -20.73 -4.71 -27.38
N GLU A 300 -21.15 -3.70 -26.62
CA GLU A 300 -21.30 -2.33 -27.09
C GLU A 300 -19.92 -1.70 -27.36
N ALA A 301 -19.70 -1.27 -28.61
CA ALA A 301 -18.52 -0.54 -29.01
C ALA A 301 -18.92 0.92 -29.23
N PRO A 302 -18.70 1.82 -28.25
CA PRO A 302 -19.05 3.23 -28.43
C PRO A 302 -18.12 3.87 -29.47
N ASP A 303 -18.67 4.73 -30.33
CA ASP A 303 -17.92 5.44 -31.38
C ASP A 303 -16.78 6.32 -30.84
N ARG A 304 -16.86 6.70 -29.57
CA ARG A 304 -15.80 7.43 -28.86
C ARG A 304 -15.61 6.88 -27.46
N LEU A 305 -14.35 6.81 -27.03
CA LEU A 305 -14.03 6.50 -25.64
C LEU A 305 -14.61 7.59 -24.74
N PRO A 306 -15.27 7.23 -23.63
CA PRO A 306 -15.87 8.23 -22.78
C PRO A 306 -14.79 9.05 -22.07
N SER A 307 -14.77 10.36 -22.34
CA SER A 307 -13.72 11.26 -21.85
C SER A 307 -13.94 11.73 -20.40
N HIS A 308 -15.14 11.50 -19.84
CA HIS A 308 -15.49 11.95 -18.50
C HIS A 308 -15.68 10.76 -17.54
N PRO A 309 -15.18 10.82 -16.29
CA PRO A 309 -15.41 9.76 -15.29
C PRO A 309 -16.89 9.47 -14.98
N ARG A 310 -17.78 10.41 -15.30
CA ARG A 310 -19.25 10.25 -15.15
C ARG A 310 -19.85 9.28 -16.17
N SER A 311 -19.23 9.11 -17.32
CA SER A 311 -19.69 8.16 -18.34
C SER A 311 -19.19 6.74 -18.11
N MET A 312 -18.25 6.54 -17.17
CA MET A 312 -17.77 5.22 -16.74
C MET A 312 -17.59 5.21 -15.21
N PRO A 313 -18.68 5.36 -14.43
CA PRO A 313 -18.60 5.44 -12.96
C PRO A 313 -18.01 4.17 -12.32
N GLU A 314 -18.06 3.05 -13.03
CA GLU A 314 -17.64 1.73 -12.55
C GLU A 314 -16.14 1.51 -12.67
N LEU A 315 -15.47 2.29 -13.53
CA LEU A 315 -14.03 2.23 -13.70
C LEU A 315 -13.35 3.04 -12.59
N ARG A 316 -12.34 2.43 -11.97
CA ARG A 316 -11.47 3.11 -11.02
C ARG A 316 -10.88 4.35 -11.68
N ASN A 317 -11.20 5.53 -11.16
CA ASN A 317 -10.69 6.79 -11.68
C ASN A 317 -9.15 6.81 -11.54
N PRO A 318 -8.38 6.84 -12.64
CA PRO A 318 -6.92 6.88 -12.56
C PRO A 318 -6.39 8.25 -12.09
N THR A 319 -7.26 9.26 -11.99
CA THR A 319 -6.84 10.67 -11.83
C THR A 319 -7.27 11.24 -10.47
N ASN A 320 -6.34 11.29 -9.51
CA ASN A 320 -6.22 12.41 -8.55
C ASN A 320 -4.86 12.42 -7.81
N PRO A 321 -4.12 13.55 -7.67
CA PRO A 321 -4.10 14.78 -8.47
C PRO A 321 -2.72 15.05 -9.10
N ALA A 322 -2.67 15.38 -10.39
CA ALA A 322 -1.85 16.45 -10.98
C ALA A 322 -2.02 16.42 -12.51
N HIS A 323 -2.29 17.58 -13.10
CA HIS A 323 -2.38 17.87 -14.54
C HIS A 323 -3.66 17.45 -15.27
N THR A 324 -4.65 18.34 -15.17
CA THR A 324 -5.58 18.63 -16.27
C THR A 324 -4.80 19.32 -17.39
N GLN A 325 -4.61 18.65 -18.52
CA GLN A 325 -4.37 19.33 -19.80
C GLN A 325 -5.55 19.04 -20.73
N ARG A 326 -6.12 20.12 -21.26
CA ARG A 326 -7.23 20.12 -22.22
C ARG A 326 -6.82 19.35 -23.47
N ALA A 327 -7.65 18.43 -23.92
CA ALA A 327 -7.54 17.85 -25.26
C ALA A 327 -8.03 18.88 -26.28
N GLN A 328 -7.14 19.29 -27.19
CA GLN A 328 -7.50 19.84 -28.49
C GLN A 328 -7.45 18.71 -29.53
N GLU A 329 -8.29 18.83 -30.53
CA GLU A 329 -8.64 17.81 -31.53
C GLU A 329 -7.46 17.37 -32.42
N GLY A 330 -7.54 16.12 -32.90
CA GLY A 330 -7.13 15.77 -34.26
C GLY A 330 -5.74 15.16 -34.47
N HIS A 331 -5.59 13.85 -34.21
CA HIS A 331 -5.11 12.85 -35.18
C HIS A 331 -5.02 11.47 -34.52
N GLU A 332 -5.66 10.47 -35.14
CA GLU A 332 -5.54 9.06 -34.75
C GLU A 332 -4.13 8.56 -35.03
N GLN A 333 -3.34 8.39 -33.96
CA GLN A 333 -2.36 7.33 -33.90
C GLN A 333 -2.86 6.30 -32.91
N PRO A 334 -3.12 5.04 -33.32
CA PRO A 334 -3.46 4.00 -32.35
C PRO A 334 -2.30 3.86 -31.37
N ALA A 335 -2.56 4.07 -30.07
CA ALA A 335 -1.58 3.93 -28.98
C ALA A 335 -1.18 2.46 -28.70
N ARG A 336 -1.36 1.57 -29.69
CA ARG A 336 -0.74 0.25 -29.74
C ARG A 336 0.28 0.26 -30.86
N PRO A 337 1.57 0.01 -30.60
CA PRO A 337 2.45 -0.39 -31.68
C PRO A 337 1.85 -1.66 -32.31
N LEU A 338 1.61 -1.63 -33.63
CA LEU A 338 1.43 -2.84 -34.43
C LEU A 338 2.57 -3.79 -34.05
N ARG A 339 2.24 -5.07 -33.82
CA ARG A 339 3.13 -6.11 -33.26
C ARG A 339 4.55 -5.99 -33.83
N ALA A 340 5.43 -5.29 -33.10
CA ALA A 340 6.77 -5.02 -33.57
C ALA A 340 7.57 -6.34 -33.54
N PRO A 341 8.48 -6.59 -34.51
CA PRO A 341 9.35 -7.75 -34.48
C PRO A 341 10.11 -7.80 -33.14
N GLY A 342 10.39 -9.00 -32.62
CA GLY A 342 10.81 -9.23 -31.24
C GLY A 342 12.08 -8.51 -30.74
N SER A 343 12.81 -7.82 -31.63
CA SER A 343 13.93 -6.93 -31.30
C SER A 343 13.47 -5.55 -30.80
N ASP A 344 12.34 -5.04 -31.28
CA ASP A 344 11.82 -3.70 -30.94
C ASP A 344 11.09 -3.68 -29.59
N THR A 345 10.43 -4.77 -29.23
CA THR A 345 9.84 -4.95 -27.89
C THR A 345 10.92 -4.99 -26.80
N ARG A 346 12.06 -5.65 -27.05
CA ARG A 346 13.21 -5.65 -26.11
C ARG A 346 13.80 -4.24 -25.93
N ARG A 347 13.92 -3.44 -26.99
CA ARG A 347 14.36 -2.03 -26.90
C ARG A 347 13.36 -1.14 -26.16
N ALA A 348 12.05 -1.37 -26.36
CA ALA A 348 11.01 -0.66 -25.64
C ALA A 348 11.03 -0.99 -24.13
N HIS A 349 11.21 -2.27 -23.77
CA HIS A 349 11.41 -2.70 -22.39
C HIS A 349 12.67 -2.07 -21.77
N ALA A 350 13.83 -2.12 -22.45
CA ALA A 350 15.06 -1.49 -21.96
C ALA A 350 14.94 0.04 -21.79
N ARG A 351 14.15 0.73 -22.63
CA ARG A 351 13.85 2.16 -22.48
C ARG A 351 12.90 2.44 -21.31
N ALA A 352 11.96 1.56 -21.02
CA ALA A 352 11.10 1.65 -19.85
C ALA A 352 11.89 1.37 -18.55
N GLU A 353 12.80 0.40 -18.58
CA GLU A 353 13.76 0.09 -17.51
C GLU A 353 14.63 1.30 -17.17
N GLY A 354 15.23 1.95 -18.16
CA GLY A 354 16.05 3.16 -17.93
C GLY A 354 15.26 4.32 -17.29
N LYS A 355 13.95 4.39 -17.52
CA LYS A 355 13.06 5.39 -16.89
C LYS A 355 12.64 5.01 -15.47
N GLN A 356 12.61 3.72 -15.12
CA GLN A 356 12.31 3.23 -13.77
C GLN A 356 13.57 3.20 -12.87
N GLU A 357 14.74 2.90 -13.42
CA GLU A 357 16.01 2.90 -12.66
C GLU A 357 16.52 4.30 -12.33
N ALA A 358 16.25 5.30 -13.18
CA ALA A 358 16.70 6.68 -12.96
C ALA A 358 16.25 7.29 -11.60
N PRO A 359 14.97 7.19 -11.18
CA PRO A 359 14.55 7.69 -9.86
C PRO A 359 15.11 6.86 -8.69
N LEU A 360 15.32 5.56 -8.85
CA LEU A 360 15.93 4.70 -7.82
C LEU A 360 17.41 5.03 -7.60
N ARG A 361 18.17 5.29 -8.68
CA ARG A 361 19.57 5.74 -8.57
C ARG A 361 19.68 7.14 -7.96
N ALA A 362 18.78 8.06 -8.33
CA ALA A 362 18.72 9.39 -7.74
C ALA A 362 18.38 9.35 -6.23
N ALA A 363 17.51 8.44 -5.80
CA ALA A 363 17.19 8.24 -4.38
C ALA A 363 18.39 7.70 -3.57
N VAL A 364 19.18 6.79 -4.16
CA VAL A 364 20.40 6.25 -3.54
C VAL A 364 21.52 7.29 -3.47
N GLU A 365 21.66 8.16 -4.47
CA GLU A 365 22.61 9.29 -4.43
C GLU A 365 22.23 10.33 -3.38
N GLN A 366 20.93 10.63 -3.21
CA GLN A 366 20.45 11.53 -2.15
C GLN A 366 20.70 10.97 -0.74
N GLN A 367 20.59 9.66 -0.53
CA GLN A 367 20.96 9.03 0.75
C GLN A 367 22.46 9.10 1.03
N LYS A 368 23.33 8.97 0.00
CA LYS A 368 24.79 9.12 0.16
C LYS A 368 25.20 10.57 0.43
N ALA A 369 24.48 11.55 -0.11
CA ALA A 369 24.73 12.97 0.14
C ALA A 369 24.25 13.45 1.53
N GLY A 370 23.32 12.73 2.16
CA GLY A 370 22.75 13.07 3.48
C GLY A 370 23.56 12.60 4.70
N GLY A 371 24.69 11.90 4.49
CA GLY A 371 25.45 11.25 5.55
C GLY A 371 26.85 11.82 5.78
N GLN A 372 26.99 13.06 6.28
CA GLN A 372 28.17 13.49 7.03
C GLN A 372 27.84 14.66 7.98
N PRO A 373 27.88 14.47 9.32
CA PRO A 373 27.94 15.57 10.26
C PRO A 373 29.41 16.01 10.39
N GLN A 374 29.77 17.19 9.90
CA GLN A 374 31.08 17.78 10.23
C GLN A 374 31.06 18.27 11.69
N GLY A 375 31.50 17.39 12.59
CA GLY A 375 31.88 17.72 13.96
C GLY A 375 33.11 18.62 13.96
N GLY A 376 33.04 19.68 14.77
CA GLY A 376 34.10 20.67 14.89
C GLY A 376 35.40 20.09 15.46
N SER A 377 36.52 20.55 14.92
CA SER A 377 37.83 20.46 15.56
C SER A 377 38.37 21.88 15.73
N ARG A 378 38.36 22.34 16.99
CA ARG A 378 39.11 23.52 17.44
C ARG A 378 40.60 23.21 17.28
N ARG A 379 41.31 23.97 16.44
CA ARG A 379 42.77 24.10 16.53
C ARG A 379 43.14 25.53 16.89
N SER A 380 43.82 25.62 18.02
CA SER A 380 44.43 26.80 18.61
C SER A 380 45.38 27.52 17.65
N ARG A 381 45.21 28.84 17.47
CA ARG A 381 46.29 29.70 16.97
C ARG A 381 47.22 30.02 18.13
N ARG A 382 48.41 29.42 18.12
CA ARG A 382 49.60 29.97 18.79
C ARG A 382 50.36 30.82 17.78
N SER A 383 50.81 31.97 18.27
CA SER A 383 51.74 32.95 17.72
C SER A 383 53.01 32.36 17.09
N ARG A 384 53.53 33.00 16.03
CA ARG A 384 54.86 33.63 15.99
C ARG A 384 55.14 34.33 14.64
N ASP A 385 55.64 35.56 14.78
CA ASP A 385 56.67 36.26 13.99
C ASP A 385 56.46 36.46 12.48
N GLN A 386 56.08 37.68 12.07
CA GLN A 386 56.99 38.80 11.74
C GLN A 386 56.20 40.11 11.61
#